data_AF-A0A392TVW7-F1
#
_entry.id   AF-A0A392TVW7-F1
#
_cell.length_a   1.000
_cell.length_b   1.000
_cell.length_c   1.000
_cell.angle_alpha   90.00
_cell.angle_beta   90.00
_cell.angle_gamma   90.00
#
_symmetry.space_group_name_H-M   'P 1'
#
loop_
_entity.id
_entity.type
_entity.pdbx_description
1 polymer ?
#
loop_
_entity_poly.entity_id
_entity_poly.type
_entity_poly.pdbx_seq_one_letter_code
_entity_poly.pdbx_strand_id
1 'polypeptide(L)' 'DGDYLTNVGLLAILDKCPLLKSLHINWCSYIELSESLVKRCTDQINDLQLNPYVDEHDYSAGFVSSWGDVDDDDWF' A
#
# COMPACT_ATOMS: atom_id res chain seq x y z
N ASP A 1 -22.39 -3.86 -5.45
CA ASP A 1 -21.51 -3.31 -4.41
C ASP A 1 -20.13 -3.88 -4.60
N GLY A 2 -19.13 -3.02 -4.84
CA GLY A 2 -17.74 -3.46 -4.85
C GLY A 2 -17.31 -3.68 -3.41
N ASP A 3 -16.81 -4.88 -3.11
CA ASP A 3 -16.24 -5.20 -1.80
C ASP A 3 -14.99 -4.33 -1.59
N TYR A 4 -15.16 -3.19 -0.93
CA TYR A 4 -14.06 -2.30 -0.58
C TYR A 4 -13.25 -2.96 0.54
N LEU A 5 -12.00 -3.30 0.26
CA LEU A 5 -11.10 -3.82 1.28
C LEU A 5 -10.76 -2.67 2.25
N THR A 6 -11.15 -2.83 3.51
CA THR A 6 -10.84 -1.89 4.60
C THR A 6 -9.76 -2.47 5.51
N ASN A 7 -9.20 -1.64 6.40
CA ASN A 7 -8.26 -2.09 7.43
C ASN A 7 -8.77 -3.29 8.24
N VAL A 8 -10.08 -3.31 8.55
CA VAL A 8 -10.71 -4.42 9.28
C VAL A 8 -10.71 -5.70 8.45
N GLY A 9 -11.03 -5.60 7.16
CA GLY A 9 -10.97 -6.73 6.23
C GLY A 9 -9.54 -7.27 6.08
N LEU A 10 -8.56 -6.37 5.94
CA LEU A 10 -7.15 -6.74 5.85
C LEU A 10 -6.66 -7.47 7.12
N LEU A 11 -7.01 -6.97 8.30
CA LEU A 11 -6.70 -7.64 9.57
C LEU A 11 -7.35 -9.03 9.64
N ALA A 12 -8.62 -9.14 9.24
CA ALA A 12 -9.31 -10.43 9.22
C ALA A 12 -8.61 -11.45 8.30
N ILE A 13 -8.06 -11.01 7.17
CA ILE A 13 -7.26 -11.86 6.28
C ILE A 13 -5.98 -12.32 7.00
N LEU A 14 -5.24 -11.41 7.62
CA LEU A 14 -4.01 -11.73 8.35
C LEU A 14 -4.27 -12.73 9.50
N ASP A 15 -5.38 -12.54 10.23
CA ASP A 15 -5.79 -13.39 11.35
C ASP A 15 -6.28 -14.78 10.89
N LYS A 16 -6.99 -14.87 9.76
CA LYS A 16 -7.53 -16.13 9.25
C LYS A 16 -6.55 -16.91 8.38
N CYS A 17 -5.56 -16.24 7.80
CA CYS A 17 -4.60 -16.82 6.87
C CYS A 17 -3.16 -16.72 7.43
N PRO A 18 -2.79 -17.50 8.46
CA PRO A 18 -1.46 -17.46 9.07
C PRO A 18 -0.32 -17.76 8.08
N LEU A 19 -0.60 -18.52 7.02
CA LEU A 19 0.37 -18.94 6.01
C LEU A 19 0.43 -18.03 4.78
N LEU A 20 -0.26 -16.89 4.80
CA LEU A 20 -0.27 -15.95 3.68
C LEU A 20 1.13 -15.31 3.52
N LYS A 21 1.82 -15.66 2.43
CA LYS A 21 3.19 -15.17 2.17
C LYS A 21 3.24 -14.01 1.16
N SER A 22 2.21 -13.85 0.36
CA SER A 22 2.11 -12.82 -0.67
C SER A 22 0.71 -12.22 -0.64
N LEU A 23 0.64 -10.90 -0.71
CA LEU A 23 -0.61 -10.15 -0.75
C LEU A 23 -0.41 -8.91 -1.60
N HIS A 24 -1.17 -8.85 -2.70
CA HIS A 24 -1.13 -7.73 -3.62
C HIS A 24 -2.44 -6.97 -3.51
N ILE A 25 -2.36 -5.72 -3.08
CA ILE A 25 -3.50 -4.83 -2.96
C ILE A 25 -3.17 -3.59 -3.79
N ASN A 26 -3.76 -3.53 -4.97
CA ASN A 26 -3.65 -2.38 -5.86
C ASN A 26 -4.93 -1.55 -5.77
N TRP A 27 -4.78 -0.24 -5.71
CA TRP A 27 -5.85 0.75 -5.87
C TRP A 27 -6.94 0.67 -4.78
N CYS A 28 -6.57 0.22 -3.58
CA CYS A 28 -7.46 0.25 -2.43
C CYS A 28 -7.27 1.56 -1.65
N SER A 29 -8.04 2.58 -2.04
CA SER A 29 -8.08 3.90 -1.42
C SER A 29 -8.72 3.94 -0.03
N TYR A 30 -9.33 2.83 0.42
CA TYR A 30 -9.98 2.70 1.73
C TYR A 30 -9.10 2.01 2.79
N ILE A 31 -7.87 1.64 2.44
CA ILE A 31 -6.90 1.05 3.37
C ILE A 31 -5.97 2.16 3.83
N GLU A 32 -5.93 2.36 5.14
CA GLU A 32 -4.98 3.26 5.78
C GLU A 32 -3.89 2.42 6.44
N LEU A 33 -2.72 2.42 5.81
CA LEU A 33 -1.54 1.67 6.24
C LEU A 33 -0.89 2.33 7.45
N SER A 34 -1.54 2.20 8.61
CA SER A 34 -0.94 2.60 9.88
C SER A 34 0.33 1.79 10.17
N GLU A 35 1.27 2.38 10.90
CA GLU A 35 2.56 1.77 11.24
C GLU A 35 2.41 0.36 11.84
N SER A 36 1.40 0.15 12.69
CA SER A 36 1.11 -1.15 13.30
C SER A 36 0.62 -2.18 12.30
N LEU A 37 -0.20 -1.77 11.33
CA LEU A 37 -0.72 -2.64 10.27
C LEU A 37 0.38 -3.03 9.29
N VAL A 38 1.21 -2.06 8.88
CA VAL A 38 2.38 -2.30 8.03
C VAL A 38 3.32 -3.28 8.73
N LYS A 39 3.65 -3.05 10.01
CA LYS A 39 4.53 -3.93 10.78
C LYS A 39 3.99 -5.36 10.83
N ARG A 40 2.69 -5.52 11.06
CA ARG A 40 2.04 -6.84 11.08
C ARG A 40 2.09 -7.50 9.71
N CYS A 41 1.82 -6.76 8.63
CA CYS A 41 1.93 -7.28 7.28
C CYS A 41 3.38 -7.70 6.97
N THR A 42 4.39 -6.90 7.28
CA THR A 42 5.80 -7.24 7.01
C THR A 42 6.35 -8.39 7.85
N ASP A 43 5.78 -8.65 9.03
CA ASP A 43 6.19 -9.77 9.89
C ASP A 43 5.70 -11.13 9.33
N GLN A 44 4.56 -11.11 8.64
CA GLN A 44 3.86 -12.30 8.18
C GLN A 44 3.98 -12.53 6.66
N ILE A 45 3.90 -11.46 5.88
CA ILE A 45 3.86 -11.46 4.42
C ILE A 45 5.25 -11.09 3.92
N ASN A 46 5.85 -11.98 3.13
CA ASN A 46 7.18 -11.77 2.55
C ASN A 46 7.12 -10.90 1.28
N ASP A 47 6.01 -10.97 0.55
CA ASP A 47 5.79 -10.23 -0.69
C ASP A 47 4.50 -9.40 -0.60
N LEU A 48 4.63 -8.20 -0.04
CA LEU A 48 3.54 -7.27 0.18
C LEU A 48 3.60 -6.16 -0.87
N GLN A 49 2.67 -6.17 -1.82
CA GLN A 49 2.53 -5.09 -2.81
C GLN A 49 1.33 -4.23 -2.45
N LEU A 50 1.62 -2.98 -2.07
CA LEU A 50 0.62 -1.98 -1.74
C LEU A 50 0.79 -0.83 -2.73
N ASN A 51 -0.13 -0.72 -3.67
CA ASN A 51 -0.17 0.44 -4.56
C ASN A 51 -1.33 1.33 -4.11
N PRO A 52 -1.10 2.27 -3.18
CA PRO A 52 -2.11 3.26 -2.86
C PRO A 52 -2.47 3.99 -4.15
N TYR A 53 -3.75 4.31 -4.33
CA TYR A 53 -4.13 5.21 -5.42
C TYR A 53 -3.50 6.57 -5.10
N VAL A 54 -2.34 6.84 -5.72
CA VAL A 54 -1.75 8.17 -5.77
C VAL A 54 -2.49 8.88 -6.89
N ASP A 55 -3.34 9.83 -6.52
CA ASP A 55 -3.81 10.82 -7.49
C ASP A 55 -2.55 11.48 -8.05
N GLU A 56 -2.38 11.44 -9.37
CA GLU A 56 -1.19 11.93 -10.08
C GLU A 56 -0.91 13.43 -9.87
N HIS A 57 -1.77 14.13 -9.13
CA HIS A 57 -1.60 15.51 -8.69
C HIS A 57 -1.11 15.72 -7.26
N ASP A 58 -0.89 14.66 -6.45
CA ASP A 58 -0.35 14.79 -5.09
C ASP A 58 1.06 14.20 -5.02
N TYR A 59 2.07 15.04 -5.26
CA TYR A 59 3.48 14.79 -4.94
C TYR A 59 3.67 14.76 -3.42
N SER A 60 3.05 13.82 -2.73
CA SER A 60 3.33 13.60 -1.31
C SER A 60 2.90 12.20 -0.88
N ALA A 61 3.85 11.50 -0.27
CA ALA A 61 3.66 10.27 0.49
C ALA A 61 3.44 8.96 -0.32
N GLY A 62 4.38 8.64 -1.21
CA GLY A 62 4.67 7.25 -1.59
C GLY A 62 6.07 6.86 -1.14
N PHE A 63 6.18 6.06 -0.08
CA PHE A 63 7.42 5.39 0.33
C PHE A 63 7.90 4.48 -0.81
N VAL A 64 8.69 5.02 -1.75
CA VAL A 64 9.50 4.23 -2.67
C VAL A 64 10.95 4.63 -2.45
N SER A 65 11.74 3.66 -2.02
CA SER A 65 13.19 3.82 -1.91
C SER A 65 13.78 3.98 -3.30
N SER A 66 14.47 5.11 -3.52
CA SER A 66 15.53 5.35 -4.53
C SER A 66 15.20 5.09 -6.01
N TRP A 67 14.89 6.15 -6.76
CA TRP A 67 15.86 6.82 -7.67
C TRP A 67 15.16 7.78 -8.63
N GLY A 68 15.70 9.00 -8.72
CA GLY A 68 15.51 9.92 -9.83
C GLY A 68 15.00 11.29 -9.41
N ASP A 69 15.90 12.17 -8.99
CA ASP A 69 15.71 13.62 -9.14
C ASP A 69 15.28 13.89 -10.59
N VAL A 70 14.05 14.35 -10.80
CA VAL A 70 13.63 14.89 -12.09
C VAL A 70 13.75 16.40 -11.94
N ASP A 71 14.80 16.93 -12.56
CA ASP A 71 15.06 18.37 -12.66
C ASP A 71 13.82 19.11 -13.18
N ASP A 72 13.52 20.20 -12.49
CA ASP A 72 12.48 21.18 -12.78
C ASP A 72 12.94 22.07 -13.95
N ASP A 73 12.77 21.63 -15.20
CA ASP A 73 13.00 22.46 -16.39
C ASP A 73 12.19 21.92 -17.58
N ASP A 74 11.02 22.52 -17.86
CA ASP A 74 10.57 23.04 -19.18
C ASP A 74 9.05 23.35 -19.13
N TRP A 75 8.69 24.58 -18.72
CA TRP A 75 7.34 25.12 -18.95
C TRP A 75 7.38 26.05 -20.17
N PHE A 76 6.75 25.62 -21.27
CA PHE A 76 6.45 26.44 -22.46
C PHE A 76 5.25 27.37 -22.27
#